data_AF-A0A1F4Q9Q2-F1
#
_entry.id   AF-A0A1F4Q9Q2-F1
#
_cell.length_a   1.000
_cell.length_b   1.000
_cell.length_c   1.000
_cell.angle_alpha   90.00
_cell.angle_beta   90.00
_cell.angle_gamma   90.00
#
_symmetry.space_group_name_H-M   'P 1'
#
loop_
_entity.id
_entity.type
_entity.pdbx_description
1 polymer ?
#
loop_
_entity_poly.entity_id
_entity_poly.type
_entity_poly.pdbx_seq_one_letter_code
_entity_poly.pdbx_strand_id
1 'polypeptide(L)'
;MTRSSDHRASVGGRLVRATAYSLAGLRAAFRHEQAFRLEVLILAFVIPAGLWLGKTGVQRALLIGSWCMVIVVELLNSAIEILVERLWPEQNALAGRAKDICSAAVFSSILLSIAVWLLVLVTP
;
A
#
# COMPACT_ATOMS: atom_id res chain seq x y z
N MET A 1 14.78 -20.22 -16.57
CA MET A 1 14.17 -21.52 -16.18
C MET A 1 13.19 -21.22 -15.05
N THR A 2 11.88 -21.45 -15.11
CA THR A 2 11.04 -22.38 -15.90
C THR A 2 9.68 -21.74 -16.21
N ARG A 3 9.33 -21.59 -17.49
CA ARG A 3 8.03 -21.08 -17.97
C ARG A 3 7.10 -22.19 -18.47
N SER A 4 7.28 -23.44 -18.02
CA SER A 4 6.65 -24.63 -18.64
C SER A 4 5.79 -25.52 -17.72
N SER A 5 5.63 -25.22 -16.43
CA SER A 5 4.85 -26.09 -15.51
C SER A 5 3.44 -25.58 -15.15
N ASP A 6 3.03 -24.40 -15.62
CA ASP A 6 1.81 -23.73 -15.14
C ASP A 6 0.50 -24.13 -15.83
N HIS A 7 0.55 -24.92 -16.90
CA HIS A 7 -0.66 -25.32 -17.63
C HIS A 7 -1.52 -26.39 -16.93
N ARG A 8 -1.08 -26.96 -15.80
CA ARG A 8 -1.79 -28.05 -15.08
C ARG A 8 -2.09 -27.80 -13.61
N ALA A 9 -1.88 -26.59 -13.09
CA ALA A 9 -2.24 -26.29 -11.70
C ALA A 9 -3.76 -26.21 -11.56
N SER A 10 -4.34 -26.89 -10.57
CA SER A 10 -5.76 -26.72 -10.21
C SER A 10 -6.05 -25.25 -9.84
N VAL A 11 -7.31 -24.82 -9.93
CA VAL A 11 -7.72 -23.46 -9.52
C VAL A 11 -7.20 -23.14 -8.11
N GLY A 12 -7.30 -24.10 -7.18
CA GLY A 12 -6.75 -23.97 -5.82
C GLY A 12 -5.23 -23.84 -5.80
N GLY A 13 -4.50 -24.62 -6.60
CA GLY A 13 -3.04 -24.51 -6.70
C GLY A 13 -2.55 -23.17 -7.25
N ARG A 14 -3.32 -22.52 -8.13
CA ARG A 14 -3.04 -21.15 -8.60
C ARG A 14 -3.30 -20.10 -7.52
N LEU A 15 -4.39 -20.23 -6.78
CA LEU A 15 -4.73 -19.30 -5.69
C LEU A 15 -3.65 -19.29 -4.59
N VAL A 16 -3.25 -20.47 -4.12
CA VAL A 16 -2.19 -20.60 -3.09
C VAL A 16 -0.91 -19.92 -3.55
N ARG A 17 -0.53 -20.11 -4.81
CA ARG A 17 0.69 -19.52 -5.37
C ARG A 17 0.59 -18.00 -5.50
N ALA A 18 -0.54 -17.49 -5.96
CA ALA A 18 -0.79 -16.05 -6.03
C ALA A 18 -0.69 -15.40 -4.63
N THR A 19 -1.33 -16.00 -3.62
CA THR A 19 -1.22 -15.54 -2.23
C THR A 19 0.22 -15.58 -1.72
N ALA A 20 0.97 -16.65 -2.01
CA ALA A 20 2.37 -16.75 -1.61
C ALA A 20 3.24 -15.64 -2.24
N TYR A 21 3.02 -15.30 -3.52
CA TYR A 21 3.70 -14.19 -4.16
C TYR A 21 3.34 -12.83 -3.55
N SER A 22 2.06 -12.58 -3.27
CA SER A 22 1.63 -11.34 -2.59
C SER A 22 2.26 -11.20 -1.21
N LEU A 23 2.31 -12.27 -0.41
CA LEU A 23 2.95 -12.26 0.91
C LEU A 23 4.46 -12.05 0.82
N ALA A 24 5.12 -12.62 -0.20
CA ALA A 24 6.54 -12.37 -0.44
C ALA A 24 6.80 -10.89 -0.78
N GLY A 25 5.95 -10.27 -1.60
CA GLY A 25 6.00 -8.84 -1.92
C GLY A 25 5.83 -7.95 -0.69
N LEU A 26 4.82 -8.21 0.14
CA LEU A 26 4.60 -7.47 1.39
C LEU A 26 5.78 -7.62 2.35
N ARG A 27 6.35 -8.84 2.46
CA ARG A 27 7.53 -9.08 3.30
C ARG A 27 8.76 -8.34 2.80
N ALA A 28 8.94 -8.24 1.48
CA ALA A 28 10.02 -7.47 0.88
C ALA A 28 9.87 -5.98 1.19
N ALA A 29 8.68 -5.40 0.94
CA ALA A 29 8.39 -4.01 1.28
C ALA A 29 8.65 -3.73 2.77
N PHE A 30 8.15 -4.58 3.67
CA PHE A 30 8.39 -4.42 5.10
C PHE A 30 9.87 -4.48 5.50
N ARG A 31 10.69 -5.29 4.82
CA ARG A 31 12.12 -5.41 5.14
C ARG A 31 12.93 -4.24 4.58
N HIS A 32 12.61 -3.77 3.38
CA HIS A 32 13.47 -2.81 2.65
C HIS A 32 13.00 -1.36 2.82
N GLU A 33 11.71 -1.12 2.95
CA GLU A 33 11.13 0.23 2.94
C GLU A 33 10.86 0.74 4.36
N GLN A 34 11.56 1.79 4.77
CA GLN A 34 11.38 2.41 6.09
C GLN A 34 9.99 3.04 6.21
N ALA A 35 9.54 3.76 5.19
CA ALA A 35 8.24 4.44 5.16
C ALA A 35 7.09 3.43 5.25
N PHE A 36 7.13 2.33 4.48
CA PHE A 36 6.15 1.25 4.61
C PHE A 36 6.05 0.67 6.02
N ARG A 37 7.17 0.48 6.75
CA ARG A 37 7.12 0.02 8.14
C ARG A 37 6.42 1.00 9.07
N LEU A 38 6.66 2.30 8.89
CA LEU A 38 5.98 3.34 9.65
C LEU A 38 4.48 3.29 9.40
N GLU A 39 4.06 3.18 8.13
CA GLU A 39 2.66 3.10 7.76
C GLU A 39 1.97 1.84 8.32
N VAL A 40 2.65 0.69 8.32
CA VAL A 40 2.13 -0.55 8.96
C VAL A 40 1.98 -0.37 10.47
N LEU A 41 2.91 0.31 11.13
CA LEU A 41 2.82 0.62 12.55
C LEU A 41 1.61 1.54 12.81
N ILE A 42 1.42 2.58 12.01
CA ILE A 42 0.25 3.47 12.13
C ILE A 42 -1.04 2.69 11.88
N LEU A 43 -1.08 1.83 10.86
CA LEU A 43 -2.24 0.99 10.56
C LEU A 43 -2.62 0.09 11.75
N ALA A 44 -1.64 -0.41 12.51
CA ALA A 44 -1.88 -1.20 13.72
C ALA A 44 -2.63 -0.43 14.82
N PHE A 45 -2.54 0.90 14.84
CA PHE A 45 -3.33 1.77 15.73
C PHE A 45 -4.65 2.22 15.09
N VAL A 46 -4.63 2.52 13.79
CA VAL A 46 -5.80 2.95 13.01
C VAL A 46 -6.88 1.87 13.00
N ILE A 47 -6.53 0.58 12.91
CA ILE A 47 -7.51 -0.51 12.90
C ILE A 47 -8.33 -0.54 14.21
N PRO A 48 -7.72 -0.67 15.41
CA PRO A 48 -8.45 -0.60 16.67
C PRO A 48 -9.23 0.72 16.84
N ALA A 49 -8.61 1.86 16.53
CA ALA A 49 -9.26 3.15 16.66
C ALA A 49 -10.47 3.30 15.72
N GLY A 50 -10.36 2.85 14.47
CA GLY A 50 -11.44 2.89 13.48
C GLY A 50 -12.59 1.96 13.85
N LEU A 51 -12.30 0.77 14.40
CA LEU A 51 -13.32 -0.14 14.92
C LEU A 51 -14.03 0.43 16.14
N TRP A 52 -13.31 1.11 17.03
CA TRP A 52 -13.84 1.67 18.27
C TRP A 52 -14.66 2.94 18.04
N LEU A 53 -14.16 3.87 17.23
CA LEU A 53 -14.78 5.18 17.00
C LEU A 53 -15.91 5.14 15.96
N GLY A 54 -15.83 4.24 14.98
CA GLY A 54 -16.88 4.06 13.98
C GLY A 54 -18.15 3.46 14.60
N LYS A 55 -19.28 4.14 14.43
CA LYS A 55 -20.59 3.74 15.00
C LYS A 55 -21.35 2.75 14.10
N THR A 56 -21.10 2.79 12.79
CA THR A 56 -21.73 1.90 11.80
C THR A 56 -20.69 1.07 11.06
N GLY A 57 -21.12 -0.02 10.40
CA GLY A 57 -20.25 -0.83 9.54
C GLY A 57 -19.60 0.01 8.43
N VAL A 58 -20.34 0.95 7.84
CA VAL A 58 -19.83 1.86 6.79
C VAL A 58 -18.77 2.80 7.35
N GLN A 59 -19.01 3.41 8.52
CA GLN A 59 -18.02 4.29 9.14
C GLN A 59 -16.73 3.55 9.46
N ARG A 60 -16.81 2.35 10.03
CA ARG A 60 -15.63 1.50 10.31
C ARG A 60 -14.87 1.15 9.03
N ALA A 61 -15.59 0.77 7.97
CA ALA A 61 -15.00 0.47 6.67
C ALA A 61 -14.29 1.68 6.05
N LEU A 62 -14.85 2.90 6.18
CA LEU A 62 -14.22 4.12 5.69
C LEU A 62 -12.97 4.50 6.49
N LEU A 63 -13.04 4.46 7.83
CA LEU A 63 -11.92 4.80 8.71
C LEU A 63 -10.72 3.88 8.47
N ILE A 64 -10.95 2.57 8.42
CA ILE A 64 -9.90 1.57 8.20
C ILE A 64 -9.47 1.54 6.73
N GLY A 65 -10.45 1.52 5.82
CA GLY A 65 -10.21 1.40 4.38
C GLY A 65 -9.43 2.59 3.80
N SER A 66 -9.64 3.80 4.33
CA SER A 66 -8.87 4.97 3.88
C SER A 66 -7.38 4.85 4.20
N TRP A 67 -6.99 4.25 5.33
CA TRP A 67 -5.57 4.00 5.62
C TRP A 67 -5.01 2.79 4.88
N CYS A 68 -5.84 1.78 4.62
CA CYS A 68 -5.47 0.72 3.69
C CYS A 68 -5.13 1.27 2.30
N MET A 69 -5.81 2.34 1.85
CA MET A 69 -5.46 3.04 0.61
C MET A 69 -4.06 3.67 0.68
N VAL A 70 -3.68 4.28 1.81
CA VAL A 70 -2.31 4.81 2.03
C VAL A 70 -1.27 3.71 1.83
N ILE A 71 -1.49 2.55 2.44
CA ILE A 71 -0.60 1.38 2.32
C ILE A 71 -0.47 0.92 0.86
N VAL A 72 -1.58 0.89 0.11
CA VAL A 72 -1.56 0.52 -1.31
C VAL A 72 -0.76 1.52 -2.13
N VAL A 73 -0.96 2.82 -1.91
CA VAL A 73 -0.24 3.88 -2.64
C VAL A 73 1.25 3.86 -2.30
N GLU A 74 1.61 3.60 -1.03
CA GLU A 74 3.00 3.44 -0.59
C GLU A 74 3.69 2.25 -1.28
N LEU A 75 3.03 1.09 -1.38
CA LEU A 75 3.57 -0.06 -2.11
C LEU A 75 3.79 0.25 -3.59
N LEU A 76 2.89 1.02 -4.21
CA LEU A 76 3.05 1.47 -5.60
C LEU A 76 4.20 2.47 -5.72
N ASN A 77 4.35 3.40 -4.77
CA ASN A 77 5.47 4.33 -4.71
C ASN A 77 6.80 3.58 -4.67
N SER A 78 6.99 2.64 -3.73
CA SER A 78 8.23 1.87 -3.63
C SER A 78 8.50 1.02 -4.87
N ALA A 79 7.47 0.42 -5.47
CA ALA A 79 7.64 -0.34 -6.71
C ALA A 79 8.12 0.54 -7.87
N ILE A 80 7.59 1.77 -7.99
CA ILE A 80 8.03 2.73 -9.00
C ILE A 80 9.44 3.24 -8.69
N GLU A 81 9.77 3.53 -7.43
CA GLU A 81 11.12 3.94 -7.03
C GLU A 81 12.17 2.89 -7.43
N ILE A 82 11.91 1.61 -7.16
CA ILE A 82 12.77 0.49 -7.57
C ILE A 82 12.94 0.46 -9.10
N LEU A 83 11.84 0.66 -9.85
CA LEU A 83 11.89 0.66 -11.31
C LEU A 83 12.68 1.86 -11.85
N VAL A 84 12.45 3.05 -11.29
CA VAL A 84 13.14 4.29 -11.68
C VAL A 84 14.64 4.17 -11.42
N GLU A 85 15.04 3.64 -10.25
CA GLU A 85 16.44 3.39 -9.91
C GLU A 85 17.09 2.37 -10.83
N ARG A 86 16.32 1.36 -11.25
CA ARG A 86 16.81 0.34 -12.18
C ARG A 86 17.03 0.90 -13.59
N LEU A 87 16.16 1.80 -14.06
CA LEU A 87 16.21 2.37 -15.41
C LEU A 87 17.16 3.55 -15.54
N TRP A 88 17.31 4.36 -14.48
CA TRP A 88 18.20 5.52 -14.44
C TRP A 88 19.15 5.45 -13.23
N PRO A 89 20.24 4.66 -13.33
CA PRO A 89 21.24 4.55 -12.27
C PRO A 89 22.08 5.83 -12.09
N GLU A 90 22.16 6.70 -13.10
CA GLU A 90 22.77 8.02 -13.03
C GLU A 90 21.73 9.12 -12.80
N GLN A 91 22.13 10.26 -12.23
CA GLN A 91 21.21 11.35 -11.94
C GLN A 91 20.50 11.85 -13.20
N ASN A 92 19.16 11.76 -13.19
CA ASN A 92 18.32 12.18 -14.29
C ASN A 92 17.16 13.05 -13.77
N ALA A 93 16.97 14.23 -14.35
CA ALA A 93 15.94 15.18 -13.93
C ALA A 93 14.50 14.65 -14.13
N LEU A 94 14.27 13.74 -15.08
CA LEU A 94 12.96 13.07 -15.24
C LEU A 94 12.74 12.01 -14.16
N ALA A 95 13.78 11.27 -13.78
CA ALA A 95 13.72 10.29 -12.69
C ALA A 95 13.41 10.98 -11.35
N GLY A 96 14.05 12.13 -11.08
CA GLY A 96 13.73 12.97 -9.92
C GLY A 96 12.26 13.38 -9.89
N ARG A 97 11.76 13.95 -10.99
CA ARG A 97 10.34 14.33 -11.10
C ARG A 97 9.37 13.17 -10.94
N ALA A 98 9.72 11.98 -11.46
CA ALA A 98 8.89 10.79 -11.28
C ALA A 98 8.79 10.39 -9.80
N LYS A 99 9.91 10.42 -9.06
CA LYS A 99 9.93 10.16 -7.61
C LYS A 99 9.10 11.20 -6.84
N ASP A 100 9.23 12.48 -7.17
CA ASP A 100 8.46 13.56 -6.54
C ASP A 100 6.93 13.36 -6.72
N ILE A 101 6.50 12.97 -7.93
CA ILE A 101 5.08 12.70 -8.22
C ILE A 101 4.57 11.50 -7.43
N CYS A 102 5.35 10.44 -7.30
CA CYS A 102 4.95 9.26 -6.55
C CYS A 102 4.85 9.56 -5.04
N SER A 103 5.81 10.31 -4.50
CA SER A 103 5.75 10.83 -3.12
C SER A 103 4.53 11.75 -2.90
N ALA A 104 4.19 12.59 -3.88
CA ALA A 104 2.98 13.43 -3.83
C ALA A 104 1.69 12.59 -3.83
N ALA A 105 1.67 11.44 -4.50
CA ALA A 105 0.54 10.52 -4.46
C ALA A 105 0.34 9.91 -3.06
N VAL A 106 1.43 9.47 -2.40
CA VAL A 106 1.40 9.00 -0.99
C VAL A 106 0.85 10.10 -0.10
N PHE A 107 1.42 11.30 -0.17
CA PHE A 107 0.95 12.45 0.61
C PHE A 107 -0.54 12.75 0.38
N SER A 108 -1.01 12.70 -0.87
CA SER A 108 -2.41 12.93 -1.21
C SER A 108 -3.34 11.87 -0.61
N SER A 109 -2.89 10.60 -0.54
CA SER A 109 -3.64 9.52 0.10
C SER A 109 -3.75 9.70 1.63
N ILE A 110 -2.71 10.24 2.26
CA ILE A 110 -2.72 10.60 3.69
C ILE A 110 -3.73 11.73 3.92
N LEU A 111 -3.71 12.78 3.09
CA LEU A 111 -4.69 13.86 3.18
C LEU A 111 -6.13 13.37 3.00
N LEU A 112 -6.36 12.45 2.07
CA LEU A 112 -7.65 11.79 1.89
C LEU A 112 -8.06 11.04 3.17
N SER A 113 -7.16 10.26 3.77
CA SER A 113 -7.48 9.53 4.99
C SER A 113 -7.81 10.47 6.16
N ILE A 114 -7.01 11.53 6.35
CA ILE A 114 -7.31 12.58 7.35
C ILE A 114 -8.70 13.19 7.11
N ALA A 115 -9.03 13.54 5.86
CA ALA A 115 -10.34 14.09 5.52
C ALA A 115 -11.48 13.11 5.82
N VAL A 116 -11.32 11.82 5.47
CA VAL A 116 -12.31 10.78 5.79
C VAL A 116 -12.50 10.66 7.30
N TRP A 117 -11.42 10.63 8.08
CA TRP A 117 -11.48 10.56 9.55
C TRP A 117 -12.19 11.78 10.15
N LEU A 118 -11.84 12.98 9.72
CA LEU A 118 -12.49 14.21 10.19
C LEU A 118 -13.98 14.22 9.85
N LEU A 119 -14.34 13.90 8.59
CA LEU A 119 -15.73 13.88 8.17
C LEU A 119 -16.52 12.84 8.99
N VAL A 120 -16.05 11.61 9.08
CA VAL A 120 -16.76 10.53 9.79
C VAL A 120 -16.93 10.82 11.29
N LEU A 121 -15.97 11.48 11.94
CA LEU A 121 -16.01 11.71 13.39
C LEU A 121 -16.66 13.03 13.79
N VAL A 122 -16.55 14.08 12.96
CA VAL A 122 -17.08 15.42 13.27
C VAL A 122 -18.49 15.61 12.74
N THR A 123 -18.86 14.95 11.63
CA THR A 123 -20.24 15.00 11.15
C THR A 123 -21.12 14.00 11.92
N PRO A 124 -22.30 14.44 12.45
CA PRO A 124 -23.20 13.61 13.25
C PRO A 124 -23.72 12.35 12.55
#